data_AF-W4Q2N7-F1
#
_entry.id   AF-W4Q2N7-F1
#
_cell.length_a   1.000
_cell.length_b   1.000
_cell.length_c   1.000
_cell.angle_alpha   90.00
_cell.angle_beta   90.00
_cell.angle_gamma   90.00
#
_symmetry.space_group_name_H-M   'P 1'
#
loop_
_entity.id
_entity.type
_entity.pdbx_description
1 polymer ?
#
loop_
_entity_poly.entity_id
_entity_poly.type
_entity_poly.pdbx_seq_one_letter_code
_entity_poly.pdbx_strand_id
1 'polypeptide(L)'
;MIDLRSDTVTKPIEAMRKAMYEAEVGDDVYKEDSTVNKLEELAADILGKEKALFVTSGTQGNQIAVLTHCVRGNEVLLEENSHIFYYEGGAISAFAGVQTRTLPSRDGAMDSNGRVRYTWK
;
A
#
# COMPACT_ATOMS: atom_id res chain seq x y z
N MET A 1 -5.46 26.07 15.65
CA MET A 1 -5.19 26.09 14.21
C MET A 1 -5.98 24.96 13.58
N ILE A 2 -6.78 25.23 12.55
CA ILE A 2 -7.48 24.18 11.79
C ILE A 2 -6.57 23.78 10.64
N ASP A 3 -6.25 22.50 10.52
CA ASP A 3 -5.33 21.96 9.50
C ASP A 3 -6.12 21.06 8.54
N LEU A 4 -6.23 21.47 7.27
CA LEU A 4 -6.98 20.79 6.21
C LEU A 4 -6.06 20.22 5.12
N ARG A 5 -4.77 20.04 5.39
CA ARG A 5 -3.79 19.57 4.40
C ARG A 5 -3.98 18.09 4.05
N SER A 6 -4.19 17.24 5.05
CA SER A 6 -4.39 15.80 4.91
C SER A 6 -4.82 15.20 6.25
N ASP A 7 -5.49 14.06 6.23
CA ASP A 7 -5.76 13.18 7.37
C ASP A 7 -4.50 12.55 8.00
N THR A 8 -3.39 12.49 7.27
CA THR A 8 -2.08 12.03 7.80
C THR A 8 -1.53 12.87 8.95
N VAL A 9 -2.08 14.08 9.17
CA VAL A 9 -1.69 14.96 10.29
C VAL A 9 -2.37 14.59 11.62
N THR A 10 -3.20 13.54 11.62
CA THR A 10 -3.85 13.02 12.83
C THR A 10 -2.81 12.67 13.91
N LYS A 11 -3.20 12.89 15.17
CA LYS A 11 -2.35 12.60 16.34
C LYS A 11 -2.98 11.48 17.15
N PRO A 12 -2.18 10.55 17.72
CA PRO A 12 -2.70 9.52 18.61
C PRO A 12 -3.45 10.13 19.79
N ILE A 13 -4.65 9.63 20.04
CA ILE A 13 -5.44 9.93 21.25
C ILE A 13 -4.81 9.26 22.47
N GLU A 14 -5.23 9.68 23.67
CA GLU A 14 -4.67 9.17 24.93
C GLU A 14 -4.75 7.64 25.05
N ALA A 15 -5.89 7.05 24.68
CA ALA A 15 -6.07 5.60 24.70
C ALA A 15 -5.07 4.86 23.78
N MET A 16 -4.77 5.42 22.60
CA MET A 16 -3.76 4.85 21.69
C MET A 16 -2.36 4.97 22.29
N ARG A 17 -2.03 6.12 22.89
CA ARG A 17 -0.72 6.33 23.54
C ARG A 17 -0.50 5.32 24.67
N LYS A 18 -1.52 5.11 25.50
CA LYS A 18 -1.49 4.13 26.57
C LYS A 18 -1.35 2.71 26.03
N ALA A 19 -2.15 2.33 25.03
CA ALA A 19 -2.05 1.01 24.40
C ALA A 19 -0.67 0.74 23.78
N MET A 20 -0.06 1.74 23.14
CA MET A 20 1.31 1.63 22.62
C MET A 20 2.34 1.47 23.74
N TYR A 21 2.18 2.19 24.85
CA TYR A 21 3.10 2.09 26.00
C TYR A 21 3.01 0.74 26.71
N GLU A 22 1.81 0.18 26.81
CA GLU A 22 1.52 -1.09 27.49
C GLU A 22 1.63 -2.33 26.56
N ALA A 23 1.97 -2.15 25.29
CA ALA A 23 1.99 -3.23 24.31
C ALA A 23 3.01 -4.33 24.66
N GLU A 24 2.60 -5.59 24.53
CA GLU A 24 3.49 -6.75 24.61
C GLU A 24 4.24 -6.89 23.28
N VAL A 25 5.52 -6.55 23.30
CA VAL A 25 6.40 -6.53 22.12
C VAL A 25 7.40 -7.67 22.11
N GLY A 26 7.96 -7.95 20.94
CA GLY A 26 8.99 -8.98 20.73
C GLY A 26 9.79 -8.71 19.45
N ASP A 27 10.60 -9.67 19.03
CA ASP A 27 11.32 -9.57 17.75
C ASP A 27 10.41 -10.06 16.61
N ASP A 28 9.92 -9.12 15.78
CA ASP A 28 9.05 -9.45 14.64
C ASP A 28 9.76 -10.25 13.55
N VAL A 29 11.09 -10.16 13.41
CA VAL A 29 11.84 -10.99 12.44
C VAL A 29 11.70 -12.47 12.78
N TYR A 30 11.64 -12.80 14.07
CA TYR A 30 11.40 -14.16 14.58
C TYR A 30 9.91 -14.44 14.84
N LYS A 31 9.01 -13.51 14.52
CA LYS A 31 7.57 -13.59 14.78
C LYS A 31 7.21 -13.73 16.26
N GLU A 32 8.02 -13.14 17.13
CA GLU A 32 7.82 -13.15 18.57
C GLU A 32 7.07 -11.91 19.09
N ASP A 33 6.82 -10.91 18.23
CA ASP A 33 5.99 -9.75 18.61
C ASP A 33 4.49 -10.11 18.61
N SER A 34 3.95 -10.32 19.81
CA SER A 34 2.55 -10.72 19.97
C SER A 34 1.55 -9.66 19.51
N THR A 35 1.92 -8.37 19.58
CA THR A 35 1.03 -7.27 19.20
C THR A 35 0.95 -7.15 17.68
N VAL A 36 2.08 -7.28 16.99
CA VAL A 36 2.12 -7.33 15.52
C VAL A 36 1.35 -8.54 15.00
N ASN A 37 1.58 -9.73 15.56
CA ASN A 37 0.88 -10.95 15.14
C ASN A 37 -0.64 -10.80 15.26
N LYS A 38 -1.14 -10.28 16.40
CA LYS A 38 -2.58 -10.01 16.62
C LYS A 38 -3.14 -9.00 15.62
N LEU A 39 -2.37 -7.96 15.27
CA LEU A 39 -2.77 -6.96 14.28
C LEU A 39 -2.89 -7.58 12.88
N GLU A 40 -1.93 -8.41 12.48
CA GLU A 40 -1.93 -9.11 11.20
C GLU A 40 -3.10 -10.12 11.10
N GLU A 41 -3.34 -10.90 12.16
CA GLU A 41 -4.47 -11.83 12.25
C GLU A 41 -5.82 -11.10 12.12
N LEU A 42 -6.01 -10.03 12.90
CA LEU A 42 -7.23 -9.22 12.83
C LEU A 42 -7.44 -8.62 11.44
N ALA A 43 -6.39 -8.10 10.81
CA ALA A 43 -6.49 -7.53 9.46
C ALA A 43 -6.86 -8.59 8.42
N ALA A 44 -6.29 -9.79 8.51
CA ALA A 44 -6.60 -10.92 7.64
C ALA A 44 -8.07 -11.34 7.81
N ASP A 45 -8.55 -11.45 9.04
CA ASP A 45 -9.94 -11.80 9.37
C ASP A 45 -10.94 -10.77 8.82
N ILE A 46 -10.68 -9.48 9.03
CA ILE A 46 -11.55 -8.39 8.54
C ILE A 46 -11.69 -8.43 7.01
N LEU A 47 -10.61 -8.75 6.30
CA LEU A 47 -10.59 -8.76 4.83
C LEU A 47 -10.90 -10.13 4.21
N GLY A 48 -11.13 -11.16 5.02
CA GLY A 48 -11.33 -12.53 4.55
C GLY A 48 -10.13 -13.08 3.77
N LYS A 49 -8.91 -12.79 4.24
CA LYS A 49 -7.64 -13.25 3.66
C LYS A 49 -6.97 -14.27 4.58
N GLU A 50 -6.11 -15.10 4.00
CA GLU A 50 -5.40 -16.14 4.75
C GLU A 50 -4.34 -15.55 5.71
N LYS A 51 -3.70 -14.44 5.31
CA LYS A 51 -2.63 -13.74 6.04
C LYS A 51 -2.63 -12.25 5.71
N ALA A 52 -2.00 -11.47 6.60
CA ALA A 52 -1.66 -10.07 6.39
C ALA A 52 -0.19 -9.82 6.81
N LEU A 53 0.32 -8.64 6.48
CA LEU A 53 1.67 -8.19 6.81
C LEU A 53 1.63 -6.73 7.27
N PHE A 54 2.17 -6.46 8.45
CA PHE A 54 2.37 -5.10 8.92
C PHE A 54 3.56 -4.44 8.20
N VAL A 55 3.38 -3.21 7.74
CA VAL A 55 4.40 -2.44 7.01
C VAL A 55 4.47 -1.01 7.52
N THR A 56 5.61 -0.36 7.33
CA THR A 56 5.88 0.97 7.90
C THR A 56 5.16 2.11 7.19
N SER A 57 4.66 1.89 5.97
CA SER A 57 3.92 2.87 5.18
C SER A 57 3.07 2.22 4.09
N GLY A 58 2.06 2.94 3.60
CA GLY A 58 1.29 2.52 2.43
C GLY A 58 2.16 2.33 1.19
N THR A 59 3.16 3.21 0.99
CA THR A 59 4.14 3.08 -0.10
C THR A 59 4.89 1.75 -0.01
N GLN A 60 5.44 1.39 1.15
CA GLN A 60 6.13 0.10 1.31
C GLN A 60 5.20 -1.08 1.00
N GLY A 61 3.94 -1.02 1.45
CA GLY A 61 2.92 -2.04 1.15
C GLY A 61 2.70 -2.22 -0.35
N ASN A 62 2.50 -1.12 -1.09
CA ASN A 62 2.34 -1.17 -2.54
C ASN A 62 3.60 -1.74 -3.24
N GLN A 63 4.79 -1.32 -2.81
CA GLN A 63 6.05 -1.84 -3.39
C GLN A 63 6.20 -3.35 -3.16
N ILE A 64 5.93 -3.85 -1.96
CA ILE A 64 5.98 -5.29 -1.64
C ILE A 64 4.94 -6.04 -2.48
N ALA A 65 3.72 -5.52 -2.61
CA ALA A 65 2.68 -6.14 -3.43
C ALA A 65 3.13 -6.30 -4.89
N VAL A 66 3.72 -5.25 -5.50
CA VAL A 66 4.23 -5.33 -6.88
C VAL A 66 5.41 -6.28 -6.98
N LEU A 67 6.37 -6.24 -6.06
CA LEU A 67 7.50 -7.18 -6.03
C LEU A 67 7.07 -8.65 -5.88
N THR A 68 5.94 -8.89 -5.20
CA THR A 68 5.38 -10.23 -4.98
C THR A 68 4.63 -10.72 -6.23
N HIS A 69 3.89 -9.83 -6.91
CA HIS A 69 3.01 -10.20 -8.01
C HIS A 69 3.63 -10.10 -9.40
N CYS A 70 4.76 -9.41 -9.55
CA CYS A 70 5.40 -9.15 -10.83
C CYS A 70 6.83 -9.68 -10.88
N VAL A 71 7.29 -9.95 -12.09
CA VAL A 71 8.71 -10.13 -12.41
C VAL A 71 9.19 -8.99 -13.31
N ARG A 72 10.52 -8.81 -13.37
CA ARG A 72 11.14 -7.76 -14.21
C ARG A 72 10.65 -7.86 -15.66
N GLY A 73 10.32 -6.72 -16.25
CA GLY A 73 9.77 -6.62 -17.60
C GLY A 73 8.26 -6.85 -17.70
N ASN A 74 7.56 -7.16 -16.60
CA ASN A 74 6.10 -7.09 -16.58
C ASN A 74 5.61 -5.64 -16.72
N GLU A 75 4.34 -5.52 -17.09
CA GLU A 75 3.61 -4.26 -17.11
C GLU A 75 2.57 -4.26 -16.00
N VAL A 76 2.44 -3.13 -15.28
CA VAL A 76 1.41 -2.91 -14.27
C VAL A 76 0.43 -1.86 -14.79
N LEU A 77 -0.82 -2.28 -14.97
CA LEU A 77 -1.92 -1.38 -15.31
C LEU A 77 -2.33 -0.59 -14.06
N LEU A 78 -2.32 0.74 -14.15
CA LEU A 78 -2.67 1.64 -13.06
C LEU A 78 -3.70 2.66 -13.53
N GLU A 79 -4.49 3.19 -12.60
CA GLU A 79 -5.28 4.38 -12.88
C GLU A 79 -4.35 5.58 -13.07
N GLU A 80 -4.68 6.48 -14.01
CA GLU A 80 -3.79 7.56 -14.43
C GLU A 80 -3.39 8.53 -13.32
N ASN A 81 -4.25 8.74 -12.32
CA ASN A 81 -4.01 9.59 -11.16
C ASN A 81 -3.67 8.80 -9.87
N SER A 82 -3.38 7.51 -9.98
CA SER A 82 -3.16 6.65 -8.82
C SER A 82 -1.92 7.03 -8.02
N HIS A 83 -1.98 6.76 -6.71
CA HIS A 83 -0.89 7.09 -5.77
C HIS A 83 0.43 6.42 -6.15
N ILE A 84 0.38 5.15 -6.57
CA ILE A 84 1.54 4.36 -7.02
C ILE A 84 2.26 5.07 -8.18
N PHE A 85 1.51 5.66 -9.11
CA PHE A 85 2.09 6.31 -10.28
C PHE A 85 2.68 7.70 -9.95
N TYR A 86 1.93 8.55 -9.25
CA TYR A 86 2.32 9.95 -9.04
C TYR A 86 3.20 10.21 -7.81
N TYR A 87 2.92 9.53 -6.70
CA TYR A 87 3.41 9.96 -5.37
C TYR A 87 4.44 9.02 -4.75
N GLU A 88 4.76 7.90 -5.41
CA GLU A 88 5.73 6.91 -4.91
C GLU A 88 7.09 6.98 -5.65
N GLY A 89 7.36 8.08 -6.35
CA GLY A 89 8.66 8.39 -6.92
C GLY A 89 9.15 7.39 -8.00
N GLY A 90 8.22 6.70 -8.66
CA GLY A 90 8.57 5.66 -9.65
C GLY A 90 9.21 4.40 -9.03
N ALA A 91 9.04 4.19 -7.72
CA ALA A 91 9.70 3.11 -6.98
C ALA A 91 9.44 1.71 -7.58
N ILE A 92 8.24 1.44 -8.11
CA ILE A 92 7.95 0.11 -8.67
C ILE A 92 8.80 -0.18 -9.91
N SER A 93 9.09 0.82 -10.73
CA SER A 93 9.97 0.65 -11.88
C SER A 93 11.42 0.48 -11.46
N ALA A 94 11.86 1.20 -10.43
CA ALA A 94 13.23 1.10 -9.92
C ALA A 94 13.51 -0.24 -9.20
N PHE A 95 12.61 -0.67 -8.30
CA PHE A 95 12.80 -1.84 -7.46
C PHE A 95 12.34 -3.14 -8.13
N ALA A 96 11.14 -3.15 -8.72
CA ALA A 96 10.59 -4.35 -9.35
C ALA A 96 10.94 -4.47 -10.84
N GLY A 97 11.47 -3.42 -11.46
CA GLY A 97 11.84 -3.44 -12.88
C GLY A 97 10.62 -3.60 -13.81
N VAL A 98 9.47 -3.08 -13.40
CA VAL A 98 8.21 -3.14 -14.16
C VAL A 98 7.94 -1.85 -14.93
N GLN A 99 7.25 -1.98 -16.05
CA GLN A 99 6.71 -0.85 -16.80
C GLN A 99 5.36 -0.43 -16.21
N THR A 100 5.15 0.86 -16.02
CA THR A 100 3.83 1.41 -15.69
C THR A 100 3.04 1.70 -16.95
N ARG A 101 1.77 1.31 -16.96
CA ARG A 101 0.82 1.70 -18.00
C ARG A 101 -0.43 2.26 -17.38
N THR A 102 -0.64 3.55 -17.57
CA THR A 102 -1.82 4.21 -17.03
C THR A 102 -3.03 4.06 -17.94
N LEU A 103 -4.20 3.95 -17.32
CA LEU A 103 -5.50 3.97 -17.97
C LEU A 103 -6.32 5.16 -17.45
N PRO A 104 -7.04 5.85 -18.35
CA PRO A 104 -7.92 6.93 -17.92
C PRO A 104 -9.06 6.39 -17.06
N SER A 105 -9.53 7.22 -16.15
CA SER A 105 -10.63 6.85 -15.25
C SER A 105 -11.69 7.94 -15.14
N ARG A 106 -12.84 7.54 -14.61
CA ARG A 106 -13.86 8.48 -14.12
C ARG A 106 -13.96 8.32 -12.62
N ASP A 107 -13.63 9.39 -11.89
CA ASP A 107 -13.67 9.42 -10.42
C ASP A 107 -12.85 8.27 -9.79
N GLY A 108 -11.72 7.89 -10.40
CA GLY A 108 -10.84 6.80 -9.96
C GLY A 108 -11.24 5.40 -10.44
N ALA A 109 -12.43 5.24 -11.04
CA ALA A 109 -12.86 3.97 -11.62
C ALA A 109 -12.37 3.84 -13.07
N MET A 110 -11.40 2.96 -13.29
CA MET A 110 -10.95 2.60 -14.65
C MET A 110 -12.10 1.94 -15.42
N ASP A 111 -12.24 2.30 -16.70
CA ASP A 111 -13.19 1.60 -17.56
C ASP A 111 -12.69 0.17 -17.82
N SER A 112 -13.52 -0.82 -17.49
CA SER A 112 -13.27 -2.24 -17.79
C SER A 112 -13.10 -2.54 -19.28
N ASN A 113 -13.68 -1.70 -20.15
CA ASN A 113 -13.50 -1.74 -21.60
C ASN A 113 -12.43 -0.75 -22.07
N GLY A 114 -11.78 -0.06 -21.14
CA GLY A 114 -10.76 0.94 -21.38
C GLY A 114 -9.63 0.32 -22.18
N ARG A 115 -9.56 0.67 -23.46
CA ARG A 115 -8.48 0.20 -24.33
C ARG A 115 -7.22 0.98 -23.99
N VAL A 116 -6.13 0.25 -23.83
CA VAL A 116 -4.77 0.79 -23.93
C VAL A 116 -4.67 1.51 -25.27
N ARG A 117 -4.72 2.86 -25.27
CA ARG A 117 -4.60 3.62 -26.50
C ARG A 117 -3.15 3.54 -26.99
N TYR A 118 -2.91 2.78 -28.03
CA TYR A 118 -1.63 2.76 -28.72
C TYR A 118 -1.56 3.98 -29.63
N THR A 119 -0.78 4.99 -29.23
CA THR A 119 -0.30 6.00 -30.18
C THR A 119 1.02 5.49 -30.73
N TRP A 120 0.96 4.80 -31.86
CA TRP A 120 2.14 4.60 -32.69
C TRP A 120 2.54 5.99 -33.20
N LYS A 121 3.75 6.45 -32.85
CA LYS A 121 4.38 7.60 -33.49
C LYS A 121 5.13 7.14 -34.72
#